data_AF-A0A2H0WEJ0-F1
#
_entry.id   AF-A0A2H0WEJ0-F1
#
_cell.length_a   1.000
_cell.length_b   1.000
_cell.length_c   1.000
_cell.angle_alpha   90.00
_cell.angle_beta   90.00
_cell.angle_gamma   90.00
#
_symmetry.space_group_name_H-M   'P 1'
#
loop_
_entity.id
_entity.type
_entity.pdbx_description
1 polymer ?
#
loop_
_entity_poly.entity_id
_entity_poly.type
_entity_poly.pdbx_seq_one_letter_code
_entity_poly.pdbx_strand_id
1 'polypeptide(L)'
;MERSSQLFLATVREESMKYETLDLIFPYIVFFYGILMVFVLENKALDRLARERMPAMGATLRSHRGLAWVCLFVGGLWSLQNLAFT
;
A
#
# COMPACT_ATOMS: atom_id res chain seq x y z
N MET A 1 33.43 17.15 -21.68
CA MET A 1 32.77 15.82 -21.72
C MET A 1 32.57 15.27 -20.30
N GLU A 2 33.56 15.33 -19.42
CA GLU A 2 33.44 14.86 -18.00
C GLU A 2 32.36 15.56 -17.15
N ARG A 3 32.07 16.84 -17.40
CA ARG A 3 31.07 17.59 -16.63
C ARG A 3 29.65 17.09 -16.83
N SER A 4 29.33 16.57 -18.02
CA SER A 4 28.02 15.99 -18.34
C SER A 4 27.83 14.63 -17.65
N SER A 5 28.91 13.85 -17.50
CA SER A 5 28.90 12.57 -16.77
C SER A 5 28.68 12.78 -15.27
N GLN A 6 29.34 13.78 -14.67
CA GLN A 6 29.17 14.14 -13.25
C GLN A 6 27.73 14.60 -12.94
N LEU A 7 27.14 15.41 -13.82
CA LEU A 7 25.77 15.90 -13.66
C LEU A 7 24.75 14.76 -13.77
N PHE A 8 24.96 13.84 -14.72
CA PHE A 8 24.13 12.64 -14.86
C PHE A 8 24.22 11.74 -13.62
N LEU A 9 25.42 11.50 -13.09
CA LEU A 9 25.60 10.71 -11.87
C LEU A 9 24.98 11.37 -10.64
N ALA A 10 25.00 12.70 -10.55
CA ALA A 10 24.35 13.43 -9.48
C ALA A 10 22.82 13.31 -9.55
N THR A 11 22.22 13.48 -10.73
CA THR A 11 20.77 13.30 -10.94
C THR A 11 20.33 11.88 -10.67
N VAL A 12 21.07 10.87 -11.16
CA VAL A 12 20.77 9.45 -10.89
C VAL A 12 20.88 9.16 -9.39
N ARG A 13 21.89 9.70 -8.69
CA ARG A 13 22.05 9.48 -7.25
C ARG A 13 20.93 10.11 -6.42
N GLU A 14 20.45 11.29 -6.81
CA GLU A 14 19.34 11.96 -6.13
C GLU A 14 18.00 11.23 -6.37
N GLU A 15 17.81 10.71 -7.58
CA GLU A 15 16.69 9.83 -7.92
C GLU A 15 16.75 8.52 -7.11
N SER A 16 17.88 7.83 -7.04
CA SER A 16 18.05 6.59 -6.27
C SER A 16 17.66 6.71 -4.78
N MET A 17 18.07 7.79 -4.10
CA MET A 17 17.69 8.00 -2.70
C MET A 17 16.18 8.20 -2.49
N LYS A 18 15.48 8.78 -3.49
CA LYS A 18 14.02 8.97 -3.40
C LYS A 18 13.28 7.64 -3.47
N TYR A 19 13.74 6.72 -4.32
CA TYR A 19 13.15 5.37 -4.41
C TYR A 19 13.34 4.57 -3.12
N GLU A 20 14.50 4.68 -2.48
CA GLU A 20 14.82 3.98 -1.23
C GLU A 20 13.91 4.42 -0.06
N THR A 21 13.60 5.71 0.00
CA THR A 21 12.65 6.24 0.99
C THR A 21 11.21 5.77 0.70
N LEU A 22 10.86 5.62 -0.58
CA LEU A 22 9.53 5.18 -1.01
C LEU A 22 9.30 3.70 -0.64
N ASP A 23 10.30 2.83 -0.86
CA ASP A 23 10.23 1.41 -0.52
C ASP A 23 10.07 1.18 1.00
N LEU A 24 10.53 2.13 1.82
CA LEU A 24 10.41 2.06 3.28
C LEU A 24 9.00 2.43 3.76
N ILE A 25 8.35 3.41 3.12
CA ILE A 25 7.00 3.89 3.49
C ILE A 25 5.89 3.05 2.84
N PHE A 26 6.12 2.55 1.62
CA PHE A 26 5.15 1.80 0.84
C PHE A 26 4.50 0.61 1.59
N PRO A 27 5.23 -0.26 2.34
CA PRO A 27 4.62 -1.36 3.09
C PRO A 27 3.58 -0.89 4.11
N TYR A 28 3.84 0.21 4.81
CA TYR A 28 2.97 0.74 5.85
C TYR A 28 1.64 1.25 5.29
N ILE A 29 1.68 1.92 4.13
CA ILE A 29 0.47 2.41 3.45
C ILE A 29 -0.38 1.23 2.96
N VAL A 30 0.25 0.24 2.32
CA VAL A 30 -0.44 -0.96 1.81
C VAL A 30 -1.06 -1.76 2.96
N PHE A 31 -0.33 -1.90 4.08
CA PHE A 31 -0.83 -2.55 5.27
C PHE A 31 -2.02 -1.82 5.89
N PHE A 32 -1.93 -0.50 6.06
CA PHE A 32 -3.00 0.31 6.62
C PHE A 32 -4.25 0.26 5.76
N TYR A 33 -4.10 0.34 4.43
CA TYR A 33 -5.20 0.20 3.48
C TYR A 33 -5.84 -1.20 3.56
N GLY A 34 -5.03 -2.25 3.65
CA GLY A 34 -5.50 -3.62 3.86
C GLY A 34 -6.32 -3.78 5.13
N ILE A 35 -5.82 -3.26 6.27
CA ILE A 35 -6.55 -3.24 7.55
C ILE A 35 -7.88 -2.51 7.43
N LEU A 36 -7.88 -1.30 6.87
CA LEU A 36 -9.10 -0.50 6.72
C LEU A 36 -10.14 -1.23 5.88
N MET A 37 -9.73 -1.80 4.74
CA MET A 37 -10.63 -2.55 3.88
C MET A 37 -11.16 -3.81 4.55
N VAL A 38 -10.31 -4.58 5.24
CA VAL A 38 -10.76 -5.76 6.00
C VAL A 38 -11.71 -5.35 7.12
N PHE A 39 -11.42 -4.27 7.85
CA PHE A 39 -12.29 -3.77 8.91
C PHE A 39 -13.67 -3.35 8.39
N VAL A 40 -13.72 -2.64 7.27
CA VAL A 40 -14.97 -2.24 6.60
C VAL A 40 -15.77 -3.46 6.12
N LEU A 41 -15.10 -4.50 5.60
CA LEU A 41 -15.77 -5.70 5.08
C LEU A 41 -16.15 -6.73 6.17
N GLU A 42 -15.37 -6.86 7.24
CA GLU A 42 -15.68 -7.71 8.40
C GLU A 42 -16.84 -7.13 9.20
N ASN A 43 -16.92 -5.80 9.28
CA ASN A 43 -17.98 -5.14 10.02
C ASN A 43 -19.30 -5.17 9.25
N LYS A 44 -20.15 -6.15 9.60
CA LYS A 44 -21.47 -6.37 8.98
C LYS A 44 -22.36 -5.12 8.95
N ALA A 45 -22.18 -4.18 9.89
CA ALA A 45 -22.92 -2.92 9.90
C ALA A 45 -22.53 -2.00 8.73
N LEU A 46 -21.23 -1.90 8.42
CA LEU A 46 -20.74 -1.11 7.30
C LEU A 46 -21.01 -1.78 5.95
N ASP A 47 -20.91 -3.11 5.85
CA ASP A 47 -21.30 -3.82 4.63
C ASP A 47 -22.80 -3.62 4.31
N ARG A 48 -23.64 -3.62 5.35
CA ARG A 48 -25.08 -3.42 5.19
C ARG A 48 -25.40 -1.98 4.79
N LEU A 49 -24.73 -0.99 5.39
CA LEU A 49 -24.85 0.42 5.01
C LEU A 49 -24.34 0.68 3.59
N ALA A 50 -23.25 0.04 3.18
CA ALA A 50 -22.72 0.12 1.83
C ALA A 50 -23.69 -0.48 0.80
N ARG A 51 -24.36 -1.60 1.12
CA ARG A 51 -25.41 -2.18 0.28
C ARG A 51 -26.64 -1.27 0.14
N GLU A 52 -27.09 -0.64 1.24
CA GLU A 52 -28.28 0.22 1.24
C GLU A 52 -28.04 1.58 0.57
N ARG A 53 -26.89 2.21 0.82
CA ARG A 53 -26.59 3.54 0.28
C ARG A 53 -25.93 3.51 -1.08
N MET A 54 -25.13 2.50 -1.39
CA MET A 54 -24.31 2.43 -2.61
C MET A 54 -24.18 0.99 -3.15
N PRO A 55 -25.27 0.39 -3.66
CA PRO A 55 -25.30 -1.02 -4.05
C PRO A 55 -24.26 -1.40 -5.12
N ALA A 56 -23.95 -0.49 -6.05
CA ALA A 56 -22.92 -0.70 -7.08
C ALA A 56 -21.49 -0.75 -6.50
N MET A 57 -21.15 0.15 -5.57
CA MET A 57 -19.84 0.14 -4.90
C MET A 57 -19.71 -1.01 -3.91
N GLY A 58 -20.79 -1.39 -3.22
CA GLY A 58 -20.81 -2.52 -2.28
C GLY A 58 -20.58 -3.89 -2.93
N ALA A 59 -20.91 -4.05 -4.21
CA ALA A 59 -20.56 -5.26 -4.98
C ALA A 59 -19.07 -5.27 -5.36
N THR A 60 -18.55 -4.12 -5.82
CA THR A 60 -17.13 -3.95 -6.16
C THR A 60 -16.22 -4.12 -4.95
N LEU A 61 -16.55 -3.51 -3.80
CA LEU A 61 -15.80 -3.67 -2.54
C LEU A 61 -15.64 -5.15 -2.16
N ARG A 62 -16.69 -5.95 -2.39
CA ARG A 62 -16.72 -7.38 -2.10
C ARG A 62 -15.76 -8.18 -2.99
N SER A 63 -15.64 -7.81 -4.26
CA SER A 63 -14.64 -8.35 -5.19
C SER A 63 -13.22 -8.03 -4.73
N HIS A 64 -13.01 -6.83 -4.18
CA HIS A 64 -11.73 -6.42 -3.60
C HIS A 64 -11.40 -7.04 -2.23
N ARG A 65 -12.27 -7.91 -1.66
CA ARG A 65 -11.98 -8.59 -0.38
C ARG A 65 -10.70 -9.42 -0.44
N GLY A 66 -10.49 -10.14 -1.54
CA GLY A 66 -9.26 -10.91 -1.75
C GLY A 66 -8.03 -10.00 -1.81
N LEU A 67 -8.15 -8.87 -2.52
CA LEU A 67 -7.08 -7.88 -2.62
C LEU A 67 -6.75 -7.24 -1.27
N ALA A 68 -7.75 -7.00 -0.42
CA ALA A 68 -7.59 -6.45 0.92
C ALA A 68 -6.82 -7.41 1.84
N TRP A 69 -7.16 -8.71 1.79
CA TRP A 69 -6.43 -9.75 2.53
C TRP A 69 -4.99 -9.91 2.04
N VAL A 70 -4.78 -9.86 0.72
CA VAL A 70 -3.43 -9.88 0.13
C VAL A 70 -2.66 -8.64 0.57
N CYS A 71 -3.24 -7.42 0.52
CA CYS A 71 -2.56 -6.21 1.01
C CYS A 71 -2.26 -6.25 2.51
N LEU A 72 -3.15 -6.85 3.32
CA LEU A 72 -2.94 -6.98 4.76
C LEU A 72 -1.82 -7.97 5.06
N PHE A 73 -1.79 -9.13 4.40
CA PHE A 73 -0.71 -10.10 4.57
C PHE A 73 0.60 -9.63 3.94
N VAL A 74 0.61 -9.10 2.72
CA VAL A 74 1.82 -8.63 2.04
C VAL A 74 2.36 -7.38 2.73
N GLY A 75 1.53 -6.38 2.98
CA GLY A 75 1.94 -5.18 3.72
C GLY A 75 2.33 -5.49 5.17
N GLY A 76 1.64 -6.43 5.82
CA GLY A 76 1.93 -6.83 7.20
C GLY A 76 3.20 -7.67 7.32
N LEU A 77 3.38 -8.67 6.47
CA LEU A 77 4.58 -9.51 6.43
C LEU A 77 5.81 -8.68 6.04
N TRP A 78 5.64 -7.73 5.11
CA TRP A 78 6.73 -6.87 4.66
C TRP A 78 7.05 -5.76 5.67
N SER A 79 6.05 -5.16 6.31
CA SER A 79 6.25 -4.24 7.45
C SER A 79 6.90 -4.96 8.63
N LEU A 80 6.50 -6.20 8.93
CA LEU A 80 7.11 -7.01 9.98
C LEU A 80 8.56 -7.38 9.65
N GLN A 81 8.89 -7.69 8.38
CA GLN A 81 10.27 -7.85 7.94
C GLN A 81 11.07 -6.56 8.16
N ASN A 82 10.54 -5.40 7.77
CA ASN A 82 11.20 -4.11 7.95
C ASN A 82 11.45 -3.79 9.44
N LEU A 83 10.51 -4.16 10.32
CA LEU A 83 10.60 -3.96 11.77
C LEU A 83 11.51 -5.00 12.46
N ALA A 84 11.63 -6.21 11.92
CA ALA A 84 12.48 -7.28 12.47
C ALA A 84 13.92 -7.25 11.94
N PHE A 85 14.17 -6.62 10.79
CA PHE A 85 15.50 -6.37 10.22
C PHE A 85 16.05 -4.95 10.51
N THR A 86 15.30 -4.13 11.26
CA THR A 86 15.81 -2.91 11.93
C THR A 86 16.34 -3.27 13.31
#